data_AF-A0AAE9XG97-F1
#
_entry.id   AF-A0AAE9XG97-F1
#
_cell.length_a   1.000
_cell.length_b   1.000
_cell.length_c   1.000
_cell.angle_alpha   90.00
_cell.angle_beta   90.00
_cell.angle_gamma   90.00
#
_symmetry.space_group_name_H-M   'P 1'
#
loop_
_entity.id
_entity.type
_entity.pdbx_description
1 polymer ?
#
loop_
_entity_poly.entity_id
_entity_poly.type
_entity_poly.pdbx_seq_one_letter_code
_entity_poly.pdbx_strand_id
1 'polypeptide(L)' 'MMISPESYYKEYLKGKIKEEIMTTIRGVKQEIVHQKNTMESLG' A
#
# COMPACT_ATOMS: atom_id res chain seq x y z
N MET A 1 2.99 -9.02 -10.68
CA MET A 1 2.79 -7.84 -11.57
C MET A 1 3.39 -6.65 -10.85
N MET A 2 4.35 -5.93 -11.45
CA MET A 2 4.87 -4.71 -10.83
C MET A 2 3.82 -3.60 -11.00
N ILE A 3 3.19 -3.20 -9.90
CA ILE A 3 2.33 -2.03 -9.88
C ILE A 3 3.22 -0.79 -9.86
N SER A 4 3.08 0.10 -10.85
CA SER A 4 3.70 1.42 -10.79
C SER A 4 2.87 2.38 -9.94
N PRO A 5 3.47 3.40 -9.32
CA PRO A 5 2.73 4.42 -8.58
C PRO A 5 1.62 5.09 -9.41
N GLU A 6 1.87 5.37 -10.68
CA GLU A 6 0.91 6.00 -11.59
C GLU A 6 -0.28 5.10 -11.89
N SER A 7 -0.02 3.81 -12.15
CA SER A 7 -1.07 2.82 -12.41
C SER A 7 -1.92 2.62 -11.16
N TYR A 8 -1.28 2.55 -9.98
CA TYR A 8 -1.98 2.43 -8.71
C TYR A 8 -2.88 3.63 -8.42
N TYR A 9 -2.37 4.84 -8.65
CA TYR A 9 -3.16 6.05 -8.48
C TYR A 9 -4.39 6.03 -9.38
N LYS A 10 -4.19 5.72 -10.68
CA LYS A 10 -5.26 5.75 -11.68
C LYS A 10 -6.36 4.71 -11.41
N GLU A 11 -5.98 3.52 -10.97
CA GLU A 11 -6.92 2.41 -10.73
C GLU A 11 -7.58 2.47 -9.34
N TYR A 12 -6.87 2.90 -8.30
CA TYR A 12 -7.33 2.72 -6.91
C TYR A 12 -7.51 4.01 -6.11
N LEU A 13 -6.91 5.13 -6.54
CA LEU A 13 -6.92 6.39 -5.77
C LEU A 13 -7.61 7.55 -6.49
N LYS A 14 -7.74 7.50 -7.81
CA LYS A 14 -8.35 8.58 -8.60
C LYS A 14 -9.80 8.80 -8.18
N GLY A 15 -10.13 10.03 -7.81
CA GLY A 15 -11.48 10.43 -7.38
C GLY A 15 -11.77 10.20 -5.89
N LYS A 16 -10.85 9.59 -5.13
CA LYS A 16 -10.97 9.47 -3.67
C LYS A 16 -10.64 10.79 -2.98
N ILE A 17 -11.24 11.02 -1.83
CA ILE A 17 -10.91 12.17 -0.99
C ILE A 17 -9.62 11.91 -0.21
N LYS A 18 -9.03 12.99 0.30
CA LYS A 18 -7.73 12.96 1.00
C LYS A 18 -7.71 11.91 2.12
N GLU A 19 -8.77 11.83 2.92
CA GLU A 19 -8.88 10.92 4.07
C GLU A 19 -8.83 9.45 3.64
N GLU A 20 -9.50 9.10 2.54
CA GLU A 20 -9.50 7.75 1.97
C GLU A 20 -8.13 7.39 1.38
N ILE A 21 -7.48 8.33 0.71
CA ILE A 21 -6.12 8.16 0.17
C ILE A 21 -5.14 7.91 1.32
N MET A 22 -5.20 8.73 2.37
CA MET A 22 -4.33 8.60 3.54
C MET A 22 -4.56 7.28 4.30
N THR A 23 -5.82 6.83 4.37
CA THR A 23 -6.17 5.53 4.95
C THR A 23 -5.57 4.38 4.13
N THR A 24 -5.68 4.45 2.80
CA THR A 24 -5.10 3.45 1.89
C THR A 24 -3.58 3.38 2.04
N ILE A 25 -2.90 4.52 2.05
CA ILE A 25 -1.43 4.58 2.20
C ILE A 25 -0.98 4.00 3.56
N ARG A 26 -1.73 4.27 4.64
CA ARG A 26 -1.43 3.69 5.97
C ARG A 26 -1.56 2.17 5.97
N GLY A 27 -2.60 1.63 5.32
CA GLY A 27 -2.78 0.19 5.17
C GLY A 27 -1.60 -0.46 4.45
N VAL A 28 -1.21 0.08 3.29
CA VAL A 28 -0.05 -0.41 2.52
C VAL A 28 1.23 -0.38 3.35
N LYS A 29 1.47 0.68 4.13
CA LYS A 29 2.63 0.75 5.04
C LYS A 29 2.61 -0.35 6.09
N GLN A 30 1.44 -0.65 6.66
CA GLN A 30 1.30 -1.71 7.67
C GLN A 30 1.55 -3.10 7.09
N GLU A 31 1.03 -3.38 5.89
CA GLU A 31 1.26 -4.65 5.19
C GLU A 31 2.74 -4.88 4.90
N ILE A 32 3.46 -3.85 4.43
CA ILE A 32 4.92 -3.93 4.20
C ILE A 32 5.67 -4.28 5.49
N VAL A 33 5.32 -3.62 6.60
CA VAL A 33 5.94 -3.90 7.90
C VAL A 33 5.64 -5.34 8.35
N HIS A 34 4.38 -5.78 8.20
CA HIS A 34 3.98 -7.13 8.56
C HIS A 34 4.73 -8.20 7.74
N GLN A 35 4.82 -8.01 6.42
CA GLN A 35 5.54 -8.91 5.53
C GLN A 35 7.03 -8.96 5.87
N LYS A 36 7.67 -7.79 6.10
CA LYS A 36 9.06 -7.71 6.53
C LYS A 36 9.30 -8.54 7.79
N ASN A 37 8.50 -8.31 8.84
CA ASN A 37 8.64 -9.02 10.11
C ASN A 37 8.42 -10.53 9.95
N THR A 38 7.46 -10.92 9.09
CA THR A 38 7.20 -12.34 8.80
C THR A 38 8.41 -12.99 8.14
N MET A 39 9.01 -12.33 7.14
CA MET A 39 10.22 -12.83 6.48
C MET A 39 11.41 -12.91 7.44
N GLU A 40 11.60 -11.91 8.31
CA GLU A 40 12.65 -11.91 9.33
C GLU A 40 12.43 -12.99 10.40
N SER A 41 11.17 -13.34 10.71
CA SER A 41 10.85 -14.41 11.68
C SER A 41 11.01 -15.83 11.13
N LEU A 42 11.09 -15.97 9.81
CA LEU A 42 11.24 -17.26 9.12
C LEU A 42 12.71 -17.63 8.85
N GLY A 43 13.66 -16.73 9.11
CA GLY A 43 15.10 -16.94 8.98
C GLY A 43 15.77 -17.22 10.31
#